data_AF-A0A419JZ58-F1
#
_entry.id   AF-A0A419JZ58-F1
#
_cell.length_a   1.000
_cell.length_b   1.000
_cell.length_c   1.000
_cell.angle_alpha   90.00
_cell.angle_beta   90.00
_cell.angle_gamma   90.00
#
_symmetry.space_group_name_H-M   'P 1'
#
loop_
_entity.id
_entity.type
_entity.pdbx_description
1 polymer ?
#
loop_
_entity_poly.entity_id
_entity_poly.type
_entity_poly.pdbx_seq_one_letter_code
_entity_poly.pdbx_strand_id
1 'polypeptide(L)'
;MGDLIPTNIDDFIEDFLKNSLQIDVLDYQKLESGGEGYTILYVSNLEEAQINVLKSAGFEQIKSDLWIYEGFEANLEGLKDSTRGYFENLQKEKWNELIYLRQQIDNTFYTKHGKEAMFRTTHNTPRIVLKWHGRLAFDESTLNDFISDLNKLLGVGKVEELFNSSRFIKGIRYLRNVTIAHDSSKINQIEVANKYLEDIIGTPYLKYWYQFISVQLRLIEDGIEFLREEVKEKEDEHFR
;
A
#
# COMPACT_ATOMS: atom_id res chain seq x y z
N MET A 1 10.78 4.62 26.95
CA MET A 1 11.34 4.19 25.65
C MET A 1 11.15 2.69 25.62
N GLY A 2 10.22 2.18 24.81
CA GLY A 2 10.05 0.73 24.68
C GLY A 2 11.26 0.18 23.94
N ASP A 3 11.80 -0.93 24.41
CA ASP A 3 12.94 -1.59 23.77
C ASP A 3 12.60 -1.82 22.29
N LEU A 4 13.47 -1.29 21.41
CA LEU A 4 13.39 -1.51 19.97
C LEU A 4 13.56 -3.00 19.75
N ILE A 5 12.49 -3.70 19.35
CA ILE A 5 12.57 -5.13 19.02
C ILE A 5 13.22 -5.20 17.63
N PRO A 6 14.46 -5.69 17.53
CA PRO A 6 15.12 -5.87 16.23
C PRO A 6 14.26 -6.83 15.40
N THR A 7 14.16 -6.56 14.10
CA THR A 7 13.42 -7.46 13.19
C THR A 7 14.40 -8.47 12.63
N ASN A 8 14.03 -9.76 12.65
CA ASN A 8 14.82 -10.81 12.01
C ASN A 8 15.06 -10.43 10.53
N ILE A 9 16.26 -10.68 10.03
CA ILE A 9 16.64 -10.34 8.67
C ILE A 9 15.75 -11.02 7.61
N ASP A 10 15.18 -12.19 7.91
CA ASP A 10 14.23 -12.86 7.00
C ASP A 10 12.97 -11.99 6.82
N ASP A 11 12.36 -11.55 7.93
CA ASP A 11 11.20 -10.68 7.94
C ASP A 11 11.53 -9.30 7.31
N PHE A 12 12.75 -8.79 7.56
CA PHE A 12 13.22 -7.57 6.92
C PHE A 12 13.28 -7.72 5.38
N ILE A 13 13.81 -8.82 4.88
CA ILE A 13 13.93 -9.06 3.44
C ILE A 13 12.55 -9.27 2.81
N GLU A 14 11.72 -10.14 3.38
CA GLU A 14 10.40 -10.46 2.82
C GLU A 14 9.44 -9.28 2.97
N ASP A 15 9.23 -8.77 4.19
CA ASP A 15 8.17 -7.78 4.45
C ASP A 15 8.58 -6.36 4.06
N PHE A 16 9.84 -5.98 4.31
CA PHE A 16 10.28 -4.61 4.05
C PHE A 16 10.88 -4.46 2.65
N LEU A 17 11.90 -5.23 2.29
CA LEU A 17 12.54 -5.07 0.98
C LEU A 17 11.61 -5.49 -0.17
N LYS A 18 11.12 -6.73 -0.16
CA LYS A 18 10.29 -7.25 -1.26
C LYS A 18 8.89 -6.64 -1.23
N ASN A 19 8.16 -6.78 -0.12
CA ASN A 19 6.74 -6.42 -0.10
C ASN A 19 6.49 -4.91 -0.05
N SER A 20 7.34 -4.15 0.66
CA SER A 20 7.13 -2.71 0.88
C SER A 20 7.92 -1.83 -0.10
N LEU A 21 9.21 -2.11 -0.29
CA LEU A 21 10.05 -1.35 -1.23
C LEU A 21 9.96 -1.85 -2.68
N GLN A 22 9.32 -3.00 -2.91
CA GLN A 22 9.21 -3.63 -4.24
C GLN A 22 10.60 -3.92 -4.84
N ILE A 23 11.54 -4.32 -4.00
CA ILE A 23 12.88 -4.73 -4.41
C ILE A 23 12.87 -6.19 -4.82
N ASP A 24 13.34 -6.49 -6.03
CA ASP A 24 13.48 -7.87 -6.55
C ASP A 24 14.75 -8.52 -5.98
N VAL A 25 14.61 -9.13 -4.80
CA VAL A 25 15.67 -9.89 -4.15
C VAL A 25 15.76 -11.29 -4.77
N LEU A 26 16.88 -11.56 -5.45
CA LEU A 26 17.13 -12.80 -6.18
C LEU A 26 17.43 -13.99 -5.26
N ASP A 27 18.27 -13.76 -4.25
CA ASP A 27 18.65 -14.75 -3.23
C ASP A 27 19.20 -14.02 -1.99
N TYR A 28 19.21 -14.69 -0.84
CA TYR A 28 19.96 -14.23 0.31
C TYR A 28 20.45 -15.40 1.17
N GLN A 29 21.60 -15.21 1.82
CA GLN A 29 22.26 -16.24 2.60
C GLN A 29 22.74 -15.68 3.94
N LYS A 30 22.54 -16.46 5.00
CA LYS A 30 23.11 -16.19 6.33
C LYS A 30 24.36 -17.02 6.52
N LEU A 31 25.47 -16.37 6.86
CA LEU A 31 26.75 -17.01 7.14
C LEU A 31 27.22 -16.64 8.54
N GLU A 32 27.73 -17.62 9.27
CA GLU A 32 28.47 -17.37 10.51
C GLU A 32 29.93 -17.71 10.29
N SER A 33 30.82 -16.78 10.63
CA SER A 33 32.27 -16.98 10.53
C SER A 33 32.95 -16.33 11.73
N GLY A 34 33.71 -17.12 12.49
CA GLY A 34 34.51 -16.58 13.61
C GLY A 34 33.69 -16.03 14.79
N GLY A 35 32.39 -16.33 14.87
CA GLY A 35 31.48 -15.77 15.89
C GLY A 35 30.73 -14.52 15.44
N GLU A 36 30.97 -14.05 14.22
CA GLU A 36 30.25 -12.95 13.58
C GLU A 36 29.25 -13.51 12.55
N GLY A 37 28.05 -12.94 12.53
CA GLY A 37 26.99 -13.29 11.57
C GLY A 37 26.96 -12.29 10.42
N TYR A 38 26.74 -12.77 9.21
CA TYR A 38 26.67 -11.96 7.99
C TYR A 38 25.46 -12.38 7.16
N THR A 39 24.70 -11.40 6.69
CA THR A 39 23.66 -11.62 5.68
C THR A 39 24.16 -11.13 4.33
N ILE A 40 24.24 -12.04 3.35
CA ILE A 40 24.55 -11.75 1.96
C ILE A 40 23.24 -11.63 1.20
N LEU A 41 23.04 -10.52 0.52
CA LEU A 41 21.85 -10.21 -0.28
C LEU A 41 22.24 -10.08 -1.76
N TYR A 42 21.57 -10.85 -2.61
CA TYR A 42 21.72 -10.77 -4.07
C TYR A 42 20.53 -10.02 -4.64
N VAL A 43 20.78 -8.83 -5.19
CA VAL A 43 19.74 -7.92 -5.68
C VAL A 43 20.29 -7.09 -6.83
N SER A 44 19.54 -6.95 -7.90
CA SER A 44 19.98 -6.23 -9.11
C SER A 44 18.97 -5.16 -9.53
N ASN A 45 19.38 -4.27 -10.43
CA ASN A 45 18.53 -3.23 -11.02
C ASN A 45 17.87 -2.27 -10.01
N LEU A 46 18.56 -1.98 -8.90
CA LEU A 46 18.07 -1.05 -7.90
C LEU A 46 18.09 0.39 -8.41
N GLU A 47 17.00 1.11 -8.15
CA GLU A 47 16.95 2.56 -8.32
C GLU A 47 17.78 3.27 -7.24
N GLU A 48 18.21 4.51 -7.51
CA GLU A 48 19.03 5.30 -6.58
C GLU A 48 18.40 5.42 -5.19
N ALA A 49 17.07 5.57 -5.13
CA ALA A 49 16.35 5.62 -3.87
C ALA A 49 16.45 4.30 -3.09
N GLN A 50 16.30 3.15 -3.76
CA GLN A 50 16.41 1.83 -3.12
C GLN A 50 17.83 1.54 -2.65
N ILE A 51 18.85 1.94 -3.43
CA ILE A 51 20.27 1.90 -3.05
C ILE A 51 20.49 2.67 -1.75
N ASN A 52 19.93 3.88 -1.64
CA ASN A 52 20.06 4.71 -0.45
C ASN A 52 19.37 4.09 0.77
N VAL A 53 18.26 3.38 0.57
CA VAL A 53 17.61 2.62 1.66
C VAL A 53 18.50 1.49 2.15
N LEU A 54 19.05 0.66 1.25
CA LEU A 54 19.94 -0.45 1.66
C LEU A 54 21.17 0.07 2.42
N LYS A 55 21.80 1.14 1.94
CA LYS A 55 22.92 1.79 2.65
C LYS A 55 22.51 2.31 4.03
N SER A 56 21.33 2.92 4.13
CA SER A 56 20.79 3.41 5.41
C SER A 56 20.47 2.26 6.37
N ALA A 57 20.17 1.07 5.84
CA ALA A 57 19.94 -0.14 6.61
C ALA A 57 21.23 -0.82 7.06
N GLY A 58 22.40 -0.27 6.69
CA GLY A 58 23.71 -0.81 7.03
C GLY A 58 24.23 -1.85 6.05
N PHE A 59 23.60 -2.02 4.88
CA PHE A 59 24.14 -2.90 3.84
C PHE A 59 25.28 -2.21 3.08
N GLU A 60 26.38 -2.92 2.94
CA GLU A 60 27.53 -2.52 2.14
C GLU A 60 27.48 -3.20 0.77
N GLN A 61 27.62 -2.40 -0.28
CA GLN A 61 27.68 -2.92 -1.65
C GLN A 61 29.10 -3.38 -1.97
N ILE A 62 29.27 -4.67 -2.26
CA ILE A 62 30.56 -5.26 -2.63
C ILE A 62 30.71 -5.37 -4.15
N LYS A 63 29.62 -5.69 -4.84
CA LYS A 63 29.52 -5.71 -6.32
C LYS A 63 28.18 -5.12 -6.75
N SER A 64 27.99 -4.93 -8.05
CA SER A 64 26.75 -4.37 -8.62
C SER A 64 25.48 -5.03 -8.07
N ASP A 65 25.53 -6.34 -7.85
CA ASP A 65 24.42 -7.20 -7.44
C ASP A 65 24.57 -7.83 -6.04
N LEU A 66 25.69 -7.58 -5.35
CA LEU A 66 26.05 -8.25 -4.10
C LEU A 66 26.16 -7.23 -2.96
N TRP A 67 25.35 -7.45 -1.92
CA TRP A 67 25.29 -6.62 -0.73
C TRP A 67 25.52 -7.45 0.53
N ILE A 68 26.20 -6.89 1.53
CA ILE A 68 26.50 -7.57 2.79
C ILE A 68 26.00 -6.72 3.95
N TYR A 69 25.36 -7.36 4.92
CA TYR A 69 24.96 -6.79 6.20
C TYR A 69 25.60 -7.58 7.34
N GLU A 70 26.16 -6.87 8.31
CA GLU A 70 26.71 -7.49 9.52
C GLU A 70 25.56 -7.76 10.51
N GLY A 71 25.26 -9.04 10.72
CA GLY A 71 24.23 -9.53 11.62
C GLY A 71 23.02 -10.18 10.94
N PHE A 72 22.08 -10.59 11.79
CA PHE A 72 20.81 -11.25 11.40
C PHE A 72 19.57 -10.49 11.85
N GLU A 73 19.75 -9.26 12.31
CA GLU A 73 18.68 -8.43 12.83
C GLU A 73 18.83 -7.01 12.29
N ALA A 74 17.74 -6.43 11.76
CA ALA A 74 17.72 -5.08 11.21
C ALA A 74 16.90 -4.12 12.09
N ASN A 75 17.35 -2.87 12.18
CA ASN A 75 16.64 -1.80 12.89
C ASN A 75 15.72 -1.02 11.94
N LEU A 76 14.47 -1.47 11.82
CA LEU A 76 13.46 -0.85 10.95
C LEU A 76 12.99 0.53 11.42
N GLU A 77 13.06 0.84 12.71
CA GLU A 77 12.64 2.16 13.20
C GLU A 77 13.61 3.25 12.74
N GLY A 78 14.92 2.94 12.71
CA GLY A 78 15.95 3.84 12.20
C GLY A 78 15.82 4.16 10.71
N LEU A 79 15.05 3.37 9.96
CA LEU A 79 14.84 3.52 8.52
C LEU A 79 13.66 4.41 8.15
N LYS A 80 12.81 4.77 9.12
CA LYS A 80 11.59 5.53 8.87
C LYS A 80 11.86 6.86 8.18
N ASP A 81 12.81 7.63 8.69
CA ASP A 81 13.12 8.96 8.14
C ASP A 81 13.92 8.88 6.84
N SER A 82 14.84 7.91 6.70
CA SER A 82 15.66 7.75 5.49
C SER A 82 14.85 7.26 4.28
N THR A 83 13.80 6.48 4.52
CA THR A 83 12.93 5.94 3.46
C THR A 83 11.71 6.82 3.17
N ARG A 84 11.42 7.81 4.02
CA ARG A 84 10.23 8.67 3.91
C ARG A 84 10.11 9.33 2.55
N GLY A 85 11.19 9.93 2.04
CA GLY A 85 11.17 10.62 0.75
C GLY A 85 10.83 9.68 -0.42
N TYR A 86 11.29 8.43 -0.37
CA TYR A 86 10.95 7.42 -1.36
C TYR A 86 9.45 7.11 -1.35
N PHE A 87 8.91 6.76 -0.17
CA PHE A 87 7.49 6.44 -0.04
C PHE A 87 6.57 7.62 -0.37
N GLU A 88 6.95 8.85 0.01
CA GLU A 88 6.16 10.05 -0.33
C GLU A 88 6.07 10.27 -1.84
N ASN A 89 7.16 10.03 -2.58
CA ASN A 89 7.16 10.17 -4.04
C ASN A 89 6.34 9.07 -4.71
N LEU A 90 6.54 7.81 -4.29
CA LEU A 90 5.77 6.68 -4.80
C LEU A 90 4.26 6.86 -4.55
N GLN A 91 3.90 7.35 -3.36
CA GLN A 91 2.53 7.65 -3.01
C GLN A 91 1.95 8.77 -3.90
N LYS A 92 2.69 9.87 -4.12
CA LYS A 92 2.24 10.98 -4.99
C LYS A 92 1.96 10.50 -6.41
N GLU A 93 2.86 9.71 -6.97
CA GLU A 93 2.72 9.18 -8.33
C GLU A 93 1.42 8.39 -8.47
N LYS A 94 1.23 7.37 -7.63
CA LYS A 94 0.04 6.51 -7.65
C LYS A 94 -1.22 7.29 -7.30
N TRP A 95 -1.15 8.22 -6.35
CA TRP A 95 -2.31 9.04 -5.99
C TRP A 95 -2.75 9.92 -7.15
N ASN A 96 -1.83 10.56 -7.86
CA ASN A 96 -2.13 11.39 -9.03
C ASN A 96 -2.78 10.57 -10.14
N GLU A 97 -2.27 9.36 -10.39
CA GLU A 97 -2.85 8.42 -11.35
C GLU A 97 -4.28 8.00 -10.99
N LEU A 98 -4.52 7.59 -9.73
CA LEU A 98 -5.84 7.22 -9.24
C LEU A 98 -6.85 8.36 -9.42
N ILE A 99 -6.49 9.58 -9.00
CA ILE A 99 -7.36 10.75 -9.10
C ILE A 99 -7.63 11.11 -10.57
N TYR A 100 -6.61 11.03 -11.43
CA TYR A 100 -6.76 11.26 -12.86
C TYR A 100 -7.75 10.26 -13.49
N LEU A 101 -7.60 8.97 -13.21
CA LEU A 101 -8.51 7.93 -13.71
C LEU A 101 -9.94 8.14 -13.24
N ARG A 102 -10.13 8.45 -11.95
CA ARG A 102 -11.46 8.77 -11.40
C ARG A 102 -12.11 9.93 -12.15
N GLN A 103 -11.35 11.01 -12.41
CA GLN A 103 -11.86 12.17 -13.15
C GLN A 103 -12.21 11.84 -14.60
N GLN A 104 -11.39 11.03 -15.28
CA GLN A 104 -11.69 10.58 -16.64
C GLN A 104 -13.01 9.80 -16.71
N ILE A 105 -13.23 8.88 -15.78
CA ILE A 105 -14.44 8.06 -15.70
C ILE A 105 -15.64 8.96 -15.41
N ASP A 106 -15.58 9.83 -14.40
CA ASP A 106 -16.69 10.75 -14.10
C ASP A 106 -17.06 11.62 -15.29
N ASN A 107 -16.07 12.17 -16.02
CA ASN A 107 -16.31 12.99 -17.21
C ASN A 107 -16.97 12.20 -18.36
N THR A 108 -16.50 10.97 -18.58
CA THR A 108 -17.04 10.08 -19.62
C THR A 108 -18.47 9.69 -19.30
N PHE A 109 -18.71 9.23 -18.06
CA PHE A 109 -20.01 8.85 -17.57
C PHE A 109 -21.01 10.02 -17.61
N TYR A 110 -20.59 11.21 -17.17
CA TYR A 110 -21.41 12.43 -17.22
C TYR A 110 -21.88 12.78 -18.63
N THR A 111 -21.00 12.63 -19.61
CA THR A 111 -21.29 12.94 -21.01
C THR A 111 -22.24 11.90 -21.62
N LYS A 112 -22.07 10.61 -21.31
CA LYS A 112 -22.89 9.51 -21.84
C LYS A 112 -24.25 9.36 -21.13
N HIS A 113 -24.33 9.68 -19.83
CA HIS A 113 -25.48 9.34 -18.97
C HIS A 113 -26.19 10.56 -18.37
N GLY A 114 -26.45 11.57 -19.19
CA GLY A 114 -27.42 12.62 -18.82
C GLY A 114 -27.02 13.47 -17.62
N LYS A 115 -25.71 13.76 -17.47
CA LYS A 115 -25.15 14.59 -16.40
C LYS A 115 -25.12 13.96 -15.00
N GLU A 116 -25.22 12.64 -14.92
CA GLU A 116 -24.94 11.90 -13.67
C GLU A 116 -23.44 11.59 -13.52
N ALA A 117 -22.94 11.55 -12.29
CA ALA A 117 -21.55 11.16 -12.01
C ALA A 117 -21.49 9.70 -11.52
N MET A 118 -20.45 8.99 -11.93
CA MET A 118 -20.21 7.61 -11.50
C MET A 118 -19.91 7.55 -10.00
N PHE A 119 -19.02 8.44 -9.56
CA PHE A 119 -18.63 8.59 -8.17
C PHE A 119 -19.36 9.76 -7.51
N ARG A 120 -19.73 9.60 -6.25
CA ARG A 120 -20.33 10.68 -5.48
C ARG A 120 -19.28 11.77 -5.24
N THR A 121 -19.58 12.98 -5.72
CA THR A 121 -18.75 14.16 -5.48
C THR A 121 -19.44 15.08 -4.49
N THR A 122 -18.72 15.48 -3.43
CA THR A 122 -19.21 16.39 -2.38
C THR A 122 -18.26 17.56 -2.19
N HIS A 123 -18.64 18.57 -1.42
CA HIS A 123 -17.74 19.69 -1.06
C HIS A 123 -16.45 19.23 -0.35
N ASN A 124 -16.45 18.04 0.25
CA ASN A 124 -15.26 17.45 0.88
C ASN A 124 -14.33 16.73 -0.09
N THR A 125 -14.77 16.43 -1.33
CA THR A 125 -13.97 15.67 -2.29
C THR A 125 -12.62 16.36 -2.60
N PRO A 126 -12.56 17.66 -2.93
CA PRO A 126 -11.27 18.34 -3.13
C PRO A 126 -10.38 18.34 -1.88
N ARG A 127 -10.99 18.48 -0.69
CA ARG A 127 -10.26 18.43 0.59
C ARG A 127 -9.61 17.07 0.81
N ILE A 128 -10.30 15.97 0.50
CA ILE A 128 -9.75 14.62 0.59
C ILE A 128 -8.59 14.44 -0.39
N VAL A 129 -8.77 14.86 -1.65
CA VAL A 129 -7.73 14.78 -2.69
C VAL A 129 -6.45 15.49 -2.25
N LEU A 130 -6.56 16.70 -1.72
CA LEU A 130 -5.42 17.48 -1.24
C LEU A 130 -4.82 16.93 0.06
N LYS A 131 -5.65 16.40 0.97
CA LYS A 131 -5.19 15.80 2.25
C LYS A 131 -4.19 14.67 2.04
N TRP A 132 -4.42 13.85 1.03
CA TRP A 132 -3.66 12.61 0.81
C TRP A 132 -2.56 12.70 -0.23
N HIS A 133 -2.42 13.83 -0.92
CA HIS A 133 -1.34 14.01 -1.90
C HIS A 133 0.04 14.08 -1.22
N GLY A 134 0.79 12.98 -1.24
CA GLY A 134 2.09 12.81 -0.58
C GLY A 134 2.02 12.53 0.91
N ARG A 135 0.84 12.30 1.48
CA ARG A 135 0.69 12.04 2.92
C ARG A 135 0.74 10.53 3.18
N LEU A 136 1.73 10.11 3.97
CA LEU A 136 1.90 8.73 4.41
C LEU A 136 1.13 8.42 5.69
N ALA A 137 0.56 7.22 5.78
CA ALA A 137 -0.03 6.66 6.98
C ALA A 137 0.99 5.82 7.74
N PHE A 138 1.65 6.40 8.74
CA PHE A 138 2.66 5.70 9.56
C PHE A 138 2.10 4.92 10.74
N ASP A 139 0.79 5.04 10.98
CA ASP A 139 0.10 4.47 12.13
C ASP A 139 -1.33 4.08 11.76
N GLU A 140 -1.93 3.23 12.59
CA GLU A 140 -3.27 2.69 12.39
C GLU A 140 -4.33 3.79 12.29
N SER A 141 -4.26 4.82 13.16
CA SER A 141 -5.25 5.90 13.16
C SER A 141 -5.25 6.65 11.84
N THR A 142 -4.07 6.98 11.32
CA THR A 142 -3.90 7.67 10.04
C THR A 142 -4.33 6.78 8.88
N LEU A 143 -4.02 5.47 8.93
CA LEU A 143 -4.46 4.52 7.91
C LEU A 143 -5.99 4.38 7.88
N ASN A 144 -6.63 4.30 9.05
CA ASN A 144 -8.09 4.19 9.15
C ASN A 144 -8.77 5.45 8.58
N ASP A 145 -8.18 6.61 8.83
CA ASP A 145 -8.60 7.88 8.25
C ASP A 145 -8.49 7.87 6.72
N PHE A 146 -7.40 7.29 6.18
CA PHE A 146 -7.18 7.11 4.74
C PHE A 146 -8.23 6.18 4.13
N ILE A 147 -8.45 5.00 4.71
CA ILE A 147 -9.42 4.00 4.25
C ILE A 147 -10.84 4.60 4.21
N SER A 148 -11.22 5.35 5.25
CA SER A 148 -12.52 6.02 5.33
C SER A 148 -12.69 7.04 4.20
N ASP A 149 -11.66 7.83 3.93
CA ASP A 149 -11.67 8.84 2.88
C ASP A 149 -11.61 8.24 1.47
N LEU A 150 -10.82 7.17 1.27
CA LEU A 150 -10.77 6.42 0.01
C LEU A 150 -12.12 5.79 -0.32
N ASN A 151 -12.80 5.19 0.66
CA ASN A 151 -14.14 4.66 0.48
C ASN A 151 -15.14 5.76 0.11
N LYS A 152 -15.02 6.98 0.64
CA LYS A 152 -15.87 8.11 0.21
C LYS A 152 -15.58 8.54 -1.23
N LEU A 153 -14.32 8.45 -1.66
CA LEU A 153 -13.91 8.84 -3.01
C LEU A 153 -14.34 7.85 -4.09
N LEU A 154 -14.25 6.54 -3.80
CA LEU A 154 -14.36 5.47 -4.80
C LEU A 154 -15.48 4.47 -4.54
N GLY A 155 -15.99 4.38 -3.31
CA GLY A 155 -16.97 3.36 -2.90
C GLY A 155 -18.41 3.87 -2.77
N VAL A 156 -18.70 5.11 -3.16
CA VAL A 156 -20.02 5.74 -2.99
C VAL A 156 -20.49 6.37 -4.31
N GLY A 157 -21.78 6.27 -4.59
CA GLY A 157 -22.39 6.76 -5.84
C GLY A 157 -22.95 5.58 -6.63
N LYS A 158 -22.93 5.67 -7.96
CA LYS A 158 -23.36 4.57 -8.85
C LYS A 158 -22.44 3.36 -8.77
N VAL A 159 -21.18 3.58 -8.42
CA VAL A 159 -20.20 2.51 -8.16
C VAL A 159 -20.67 1.50 -7.10
N GLU A 160 -21.36 1.96 -6.06
CA GLU A 160 -21.86 1.08 -4.99
C GLU A 160 -22.95 0.13 -5.51
N GLU A 161 -23.74 0.57 -6.49
CA GLU A 161 -24.80 -0.22 -7.11
C GLU A 161 -24.21 -1.20 -8.14
N LEU A 162 -23.32 -0.71 -9.01
CA LEU A 162 -22.84 -1.42 -10.20
C LEU A 162 -21.65 -2.37 -9.94
N PHE A 163 -20.89 -2.10 -8.87
CA PHE A 163 -19.65 -2.82 -8.55
C PHE A 163 -19.66 -3.36 -7.12
N ASN A 164 -20.84 -3.61 -6.54
CA ASN A 164 -20.97 -4.18 -5.20
C ASN A 164 -20.27 -5.53 -5.02
N SER A 165 -20.02 -6.23 -6.12
CA SER A 165 -19.39 -7.55 -6.17
C SER A 165 -17.87 -7.48 -6.29
N SER A 166 -17.33 -6.33 -6.73
CA SER A 166 -15.89 -6.09 -6.93
C SER A 166 -15.12 -6.42 -5.65
N ARG A 167 -13.96 -7.06 -5.83
CA ARG A 167 -13.04 -7.38 -4.73
C ARG A 167 -12.60 -6.09 -4.03
N PHE A 168 -12.18 -5.09 -4.80
CA PHE A 168 -11.74 -3.79 -4.28
C PHE A 168 -12.85 -3.09 -3.49
N ILE A 169 -14.04 -2.89 -4.08
CA ILE A 169 -15.16 -2.17 -3.43
C ILE A 169 -15.61 -2.88 -2.15
N LYS A 170 -15.67 -4.22 -2.16
CA LYS A 170 -15.94 -4.99 -0.95
C LYS A 170 -14.82 -4.79 0.07
N GLY A 171 -13.56 -4.95 -0.34
CA GLY A 171 -12.37 -4.86 0.51
C GLY A 171 -12.31 -3.54 1.30
N ILE A 172 -12.34 -2.41 0.59
CA ILE A 172 -12.29 -1.08 1.24
C ILE A 172 -13.48 -0.84 2.17
N ARG A 173 -14.68 -1.35 1.82
CA ARG A 173 -15.88 -1.20 2.65
C ARG A 173 -15.79 -2.03 3.92
N TYR A 174 -15.31 -3.27 3.84
CA TYR A 174 -15.14 -4.13 5.01
C TYR A 174 -14.04 -3.61 5.92
N LEU A 175 -12.89 -3.20 5.38
CA LEU A 175 -11.83 -2.53 6.15
C LEU A 175 -12.39 -1.32 6.91
N ARG A 176 -13.09 -0.42 6.21
CA ARG A 176 -13.74 0.75 6.82
C ARG A 176 -14.77 0.41 7.88
N ASN A 177 -15.46 -0.72 7.77
CA ASN A 177 -16.48 -1.12 8.75
C ASN A 177 -15.89 -1.77 10.01
N VAL A 178 -14.74 -2.43 9.88
CA VAL A 178 -13.98 -3.00 11.01
C VAL A 178 -13.34 -1.89 11.83
N THR A 179 -12.82 -0.83 11.19
CA THR A 179 -12.19 0.31 11.89
C THR A 179 -13.17 1.18 12.67
N ILE A 180 -14.46 1.18 12.31
CA ILE A 180 -15.50 2.04 12.90
C ILE A 180 -16.32 1.33 14.00
N ALA A 181 -16.25 0.00 14.13
CA ALA A 181 -17.18 -0.75 14.98
C ALA A 181 -16.53 -1.56 16.11
N HIS A 182 -16.91 -1.23 17.35
CA HIS A 182 -16.59 -2.00 18.57
C HIS A 182 -17.60 -3.13 18.84
N ASP A 183 -17.92 -3.97 17.86
CA ASP A 183 -18.95 -5.00 18.06
C ASP A 183 -18.53 -6.40 17.57
N SER A 184 -18.69 -7.39 18.45
CA SER A 184 -18.37 -8.80 18.25
C SER A 184 -19.31 -9.51 17.28
N SER A 185 -20.39 -8.85 16.86
CA SER A 185 -21.37 -9.35 15.88
C SER A 185 -20.87 -9.39 14.41
N LYS A 186 -19.63 -8.97 14.16
CA LYS A 186 -19.08 -8.74 12.80
C LYS A 186 -17.97 -9.72 12.37
N ILE A 187 -17.94 -10.94 12.89
CA ILE A 187 -16.91 -11.95 12.58
C ILE A 187 -16.64 -12.08 11.07
N ASN A 188 -17.69 -12.21 10.25
CA ASN A 188 -17.56 -12.31 8.79
C ASN A 188 -16.92 -11.05 8.15
N GLN A 189 -17.17 -9.85 8.69
CA GLN A 189 -16.55 -8.62 8.17
C GLN A 189 -15.05 -8.57 8.47
N ILE A 190 -14.67 -9.04 9.66
CA ILE A 190 -13.27 -9.14 10.09
C ILE A 190 -12.54 -10.17 9.23
N GLU A 191 -13.15 -11.34 9.00
CA GLU A 191 -12.57 -12.37 8.13
C GLU A 191 -12.33 -11.88 6.70
N VAL A 192 -13.30 -11.17 6.11
CA VAL A 192 -13.14 -10.61 4.76
C VAL A 192 -12.08 -9.51 4.74
N ALA A 193 -12.04 -8.63 5.75
CA ALA A 193 -11.03 -7.58 5.84
C ALA A 193 -9.62 -8.17 6.01
N ASN A 194 -9.44 -9.15 6.89
CA ASN A 194 -8.17 -9.83 7.12
C ASN A 194 -7.70 -10.56 5.86
N LYS A 195 -8.60 -11.29 5.19
CA LYS A 195 -8.27 -11.94 3.92
C LYS A 195 -7.84 -10.92 2.88
N TYR A 196 -8.54 -9.79 2.79
CA TYR A 196 -8.18 -8.76 1.83
C TYR A 196 -6.80 -8.14 2.14
N LEU A 197 -6.45 -7.92 3.41
CA LEU A 197 -5.09 -7.51 3.82
C LEU A 197 -4.03 -8.55 3.47
N GLU A 198 -4.28 -9.83 3.80
CA GLU A 198 -3.43 -10.96 3.43
C GLU A 198 -3.16 -10.96 1.92
N ASP A 199 -4.20 -10.78 1.11
CA ASP A 199 -4.07 -10.82 -0.33
C ASP A 199 -3.27 -9.62 -0.91
N ILE A 200 -3.25 -8.44 -0.25
CA ILE A 200 -2.58 -7.23 -0.78
C ILE A 200 -1.19 -6.97 -0.18
N ILE A 201 -0.92 -7.42 1.04
CA ILE A 201 0.37 -7.20 1.73
C ILE A 201 0.94 -8.45 2.42
N GLY A 202 0.28 -9.61 2.34
CA GLY A 202 0.78 -10.88 2.89
C GLY A 202 0.60 -11.06 4.40
N THR A 203 -0.14 -10.18 5.07
CA THR A 203 -0.48 -10.32 6.50
C THR A 203 -1.71 -9.50 6.88
N PRO A 204 -2.59 -9.97 7.78
CA PRO A 204 -3.65 -9.15 8.36
C PRO A 204 -3.18 -8.35 9.59
N TYR A 205 -1.96 -8.61 10.08
CA TYR A 205 -1.47 -8.07 11.35
C TYR A 205 -0.47 -6.93 11.11
N LEU A 206 -0.95 -5.69 11.29
CA LEU A 206 -0.14 -4.47 11.15
C LEU A 206 0.48 -4.11 12.50
N LYS A 207 1.80 -4.22 12.60
CA LYS A 207 2.61 -3.90 13.78
C LYS A 207 3.60 -2.77 13.53
N TYR A 208 4.14 -2.69 12.32
CA TYR A 208 5.24 -1.78 11.99
C TYR A 208 4.77 -0.61 11.11
N TRP A 209 5.46 0.53 11.23
CA TRP A 209 5.12 1.76 10.50
C TRP A 209 5.03 1.56 8.97
N TYR A 210 5.91 0.71 8.42
CA TYR A 210 5.99 0.47 6.99
C TYR A 210 4.82 -0.38 6.49
N GLN A 211 4.26 -1.27 7.33
CA GLN A 211 3.09 -2.07 6.94
C GLN A 211 1.87 -1.17 6.72
N PHE A 212 1.69 -0.13 7.52
CA PHE A 212 0.60 0.85 7.30
C PHE A 212 0.77 1.60 5.97
N ILE A 213 2.00 1.96 5.60
CA ILE A 213 2.31 2.57 4.30
C ILE A 213 2.07 1.58 3.17
N SER A 214 2.50 0.33 3.32
CA SER A 214 2.30 -0.72 2.32
C SER A 214 0.83 -0.97 2.06
N VAL A 215 0.00 -1.04 3.10
CA VAL A 215 -1.46 -1.10 2.93
C VAL A 215 -1.96 0.12 2.18
N GLN A 216 -1.54 1.33 2.58
CA GLN A 216 -1.96 2.56 1.90
C GLN A 216 -1.63 2.53 0.41
N LEU A 217 -0.39 2.18 0.05
CA LEU A 217 0.06 2.13 -1.34
C LEU A 217 -0.68 1.05 -2.14
N ARG A 218 -0.82 -0.17 -1.58
CA ARG A 218 -1.51 -1.28 -2.22
C ARG A 218 -3.00 -1.00 -2.43
N LEU A 219 -3.65 -0.30 -1.50
CA LEU A 219 -5.03 0.16 -1.69
C LEU A 219 -5.17 1.18 -2.83
N ILE A 220 -4.17 2.03 -3.06
CA ILE A 220 -4.16 2.95 -4.20
C ILE A 220 -3.97 2.15 -5.49
N GLU A 221 -3.05 1.19 -5.52
CA GLU A 221 -2.79 0.31 -6.68
C GLU A 221 -4.03 -0.52 -7.05
N ASP A 222 -4.63 -1.22 -6.10
CA ASP A 222 -5.84 -2.03 -6.33
C ASP A 222 -7.02 -1.13 -6.76
N GLY A 223 -7.06 0.12 -6.26
CA GLY A 223 -8.00 1.13 -6.73
C GLY A 223 -7.75 1.58 -8.18
N ILE A 224 -6.49 1.71 -8.60
CA ILE A 224 -6.14 2.02 -10.00
C ILE A 224 -6.54 0.87 -10.92
N GLU A 225 -6.24 -0.37 -10.54
CA GLU A 225 -6.60 -1.59 -11.27
C GLU A 225 -8.13 -1.68 -11.42
N PHE A 226 -8.87 -1.52 -10.32
CA PHE A 226 -10.34 -1.45 -10.33
C PHE A 226 -10.88 -0.41 -11.34
N LEU A 227 -10.32 0.81 -11.36
CA LEU A 227 -10.78 1.84 -12.29
C LEU A 227 -10.43 1.52 -13.75
N ARG A 228 -9.31 0.84 -14.00
CA ARG A 228 -8.84 0.50 -15.34
C ARG A 228 -9.53 -0.71 -15.93
N GLU A 229 -9.68 -1.75 -15.14
CA GLU A 229 -10.11 -3.06 -15.61
C GLU A 229 -11.61 -3.20 -15.38
N GLU A 230 -12.09 -3.07 -14.14
CA GLU A 230 -13.52 -3.29 -13.90
C GLU A 230 -14.41 -2.16 -14.44
N VAL A 231 -14.06 -0.90 -14.14
CA VAL A 231 -14.96 0.22 -14.44
C VAL A 231 -14.94 0.58 -15.92
N LYS A 232 -13.74 0.73 -16.51
CA LYS A 232 -13.64 1.04 -17.94
C LYS A 232 -14.10 -0.11 -18.84
N GLU A 233 -13.85 -1.38 -18.51
CA GLU A 233 -14.37 -2.50 -19.33
C GLU A 233 -15.90 -2.58 -19.29
N LYS A 234 -16.53 -2.37 -18.12
CA LYS A 234 -17.99 -2.28 -18.07
C LYS A 234 -18.56 -1.08 -18.84
N GLU A 235 -17.82 0.03 -18.93
CA GLU A 235 -18.18 1.16 -19.81
C GLU A 235 -18.12 0.80 -21.31
N ASP A 236 -17.43 -0.27 -21.69
CA ASP A 236 -17.36 -0.76 -23.06
C ASP A 236 -18.37 -1.90 -23.33
N GLU A 237 -18.69 -2.73 -22.33
CA GLU A 237 -19.62 -3.86 -22.46
C GLU A 237 -21.10 -3.48 -22.35
N HIS A 238 -21.46 -2.57 -21.44
CA HIS A 238 -22.88 -2.20 -21.22
C HIS A 238 -23.43 -1.21 -22.26
N PHE A 239 -22.58 -0.74 -23.18
CA PHE A 239 -22.86 0.44 -24.01
C PHE A 239 -22.55 0.23 -25.51
N ARG A 240 -22.52 -1.04 -25.96
CA ARG A 240 -22.83 -1.44 -27.34
C ARG A 240 -24.29 -1.84 -27.46
#